data_AF-A0A8T5TKV4-F1
#
_entry.id   AF-A0A8T5TKV4-F1
#
_cell.length_a   1.000
_cell.length_b   1.000
_cell.length_c   1.000
_cell.angle_alpha   90.00
_cell.angle_beta   90.00
_cell.angle_gamma   90.00
#
_symmetry.space_group_name_H-M   'P 1'
#
loop_
_entity.id
_entity.type
_entity.pdbx_description
1 polymer ?
#
loop_
_entity_poly.entity_id
_entity_poly.type
_entity_poly.pdbx_seq_one_letter_code
_entity_poly.pdbx_strand_id
1 'polypeptide(L)'
;PSMNKQLKNLCNDMRKIGCDVIFIDGAFDRRSFATPLISDATILSTGASVSRSMEKVVDLTSHICDLFTLDTIKDEKIRKISKKILLDAPVGIINADYSYRKLHISTALGTSKLIFDQLTKDSKYLVIKGAITDSILNESLVKNKIKKITIITTDPTKLFISKQVYYKFIKKEGILKVLDRINLIAITVNHTSPLGYEFENNKFLRLLRERINIPIFNLGPCDNL
;
A
#
# COMPACT_ATOMS: atom_id res chain seq x y z
N PRO A 1 15.20 -12.24 -9.67
CA PRO A 1 14.86 -11.11 -10.58
C PRO A 1 14.64 -9.83 -9.76
N SER A 2 15.18 -8.68 -10.21
CA SER A 2 15.07 -7.41 -9.47
C SER A 2 13.91 -6.52 -9.94
N MET A 3 13.30 -6.82 -11.10
CA MET A 3 12.19 -6.07 -11.68
C MET A 3 10.88 -6.87 -11.68
N ASN A 4 9.78 -6.19 -11.36
CA ASN A 4 8.42 -6.75 -11.36
C ASN A 4 8.03 -7.40 -12.70
N LYS A 5 8.44 -6.81 -13.83
CA LYS A 5 8.17 -7.37 -15.18
C LYS A 5 8.87 -8.72 -15.41
N GLN A 6 10.11 -8.85 -14.96
CA GLN A 6 10.88 -10.10 -15.09
C GLN A 6 10.28 -11.19 -14.21
N LEU A 7 9.91 -10.84 -12.98
CA LEU A 7 9.27 -11.80 -12.07
C LEU A 7 7.93 -12.28 -12.63
N LYS A 8 7.11 -11.40 -13.22
CA LYS A 8 5.88 -11.80 -13.89
C LYS A 8 6.11 -12.79 -15.04
N ASN A 9 7.12 -12.55 -15.87
CA ASN A 9 7.46 -13.45 -16.96
C ASN A 9 7.89 -14.83 -16.43
N LEU A 10 8.74 -14.85 -15.40
CA LEU A 10 9.16 -16.09 -14.75
C LEU A 10 7.97 -16.88 -14.19
N CYS A 11 7.03 -16.22 -13.50
CA CYS A 11 5.82 -16.88 -12.99
C CYS A 11 4.97 -17.47 -14.14
N ASN A 12 4.88 -16.78 -15.28
CA ASN A 12 4.17 -17.31 -16.45
C ASN A 12 4.87 -18.53 -17.04
N ASP A 13 6.20 -18.55 -17.07
CA ASP A 13 6.96 -19.69 -17.58
C ASP A 13 6.87 -20.90 -16.64
N MET A 14 6.90 -20.69 -15.33
CA MET A 14 6.65 -21.75 -14.34
C MET A 14 5.25 -22.36 -14.50
N ARG A 15 4.22 -21.53 -14.73
CA ARG A 15 2.86 -22.03 -15.02
C ARG A 15 2.81 -22.89 -16.29
N LYS A 16 3.54 -22.51 -17.35
CA LYS A 16 3.60 -23.30 -18.60
C LYS A 16 4.27 -24.67 -18.41
N ILE A 17 5.15 -24.82 -17.43
CA ILE A 17 5.83 -26.08 -17.12
C ILE A 17 4.98 -26.96 -16.15
N GLY A 18 3.82 -26.47 -15.73
CA GLY A 18 2.85 -27.24 -14.92
C GLY A 18 2.87 -26.92 -13.43
N CYS A 19 3.48 -25.81 -12.99
CA CYS A 19 3.38 -25.40 -11.59
C CYS A 19 1.98 -24.84 -11.27
N ASP A 20 1.24 -25.52 -10.39
CA ASP A 20 -0.08 -25.07 -9.90
C ASP A 20 0.03 -23.91 -8.89
N VAL A 21 1.07 -23.94 -8.06
CA VAL A 21 1.30 -22.95 -7.00
C VAL A 21 2.74 -22.43 -7.08
N ILE A 22 2.89 -21.11 -7.01
CA ILE A 22 4.18 -20.43 -7.04
C ILE A 22 4.28 -19.53 -5.81
N PHE A 23 5.23 -19.84 -4.92
CA PHE A 23 5.55 -18.98 -3.79
C PHE A 23 6.61 -17.96 -4.19
N ILE A 24 6.34 -16.70 -3.88
CA ILE A 24 7.25 -15.57 -4.14
C ILE A 24 7.65 -15.00 -2.79
N ASP A 25 8.87 -15.30 -2.35
CA ASP A 25 9.41 -14.69 -1.15
C ASP A 25 9.86 -13.24 -1.42
N GLY A 26 9.38 -12.32 -0.60
CA GLY A 26 9.71 -10.90 -0.68
C GLY A 26 10.75 -10.53 0.37
N ALA A 27 11.91 -10.04 -0.05
CA ALA A 27 12.92 -9.51 0.89
C ALA A 27 12.37 -8.33 1.74
N PHE A 28 13.00 -8.12 2.91
CA PHE A 28 12.69 -7.28 4.09
C PHE A 28 11.92 -5.94 3.94
N ASP A 29 11.76 -5.35 2.74
CA ASP A 29 10.91 -4.16 2.53
C ASP A 29 10.23 -4.11 1.14
N ARG A 30 10.22 -5.22 0.41
CA ARG A 30 9.77 -5.26 -0.99
C ARG A 30 8.27 -5.57 -1.09
N ARG A 31 7.47 -4.71 -0.47
CA ARG A 31 6.01 -4.63 -0.70
C ARG A 31 5.67 -4.63 -2.19
N SER A 32 6.57 -4.15 -3.05
CA SER A 32 6.45 -4.17 -4.50
C SER A 32 6.11 -5.53 -5.13
N PHE A 33 6.40 -6.66 -4.46
CA PHE A 33 6.06 -8.01 -4.96
C PHE A 33 4.64 -8.44 -4.64
N ALA A 34 4.05 -7.91 -3.57
CA ALA A 34 2.64 -8.07 -3.25
C ALA A 34 1.72 -7.31 -4.21
N THR A 35 2.27 -6.68 -5.26
CA THR A 35 1.47 -6.01 -6.28
C THR A 35 0.51 -7.02 -6.92
N PRO A 36 -0.76 -6.63 -7.16
CA PRO A 36 -1.73 -7.48 -7.85
C PRO A 36 -1.32 -7.82 -9.29
N LEU A 37 -0.29 -7.14 -9.82
CA LEU A 37 0.27 -7.43 -11.12
C LEU A 37 1.02 -8.78 -11.18
N ILE A 38 1.52 -9.26 -10.05
CA ILE A 38 2.39 -10.45 -9.95
C ILE A 38 1.72 -11.56 -9.14
N SER A 39 1.05 -11.21 -8.03
CA SER A 39 0.53 -12.16 -7.06
C SER A 39 -0.99 -12.19 -7.05
N ASP A 40 -1.55 -13.42 -6.99
CA ASP A 40 -2.99 -13.64 -6.85
C ASP A 40 -3.45 -13.54 -5.38
N ALA A 41 -2.53 -13.77 -4.44
CA ALA A 41 -2.73 -13.64 -3.01
C ALA A 41 -1.42 -13.24 -2.31
N THR A 42 -1.56 -12.58 -1.16
CA THR A 42 -0.46 -12.09 -0.33
C THR A 42 -0.60 -12.60 1.10
N ILE A 43 0.51 -13.04 1.69
CA ILE A 43 0.66 -13.30 3.11
C ILE A 43 1.59 -12.23 3.68
N LEU A 44 1.17 -11.55 4.75
CA LEU A 44 2.02 -10.57 5.44
C LEU A 44 2.76 -11.24 6.59
N SER A 45 4.07 -11.40 6.45
CA SER A 45 4.93 -11.90 7.53
C SER A 45 5.40 -10.76 8.43
N THR A 46 5.20 -10.89 9.74
CA THR A 46 5.64 -9.91 10.75
C THR A 46 6.19 -10.60 12.00
N GLY A 47 6.76 -9.86 12.94
CA GLY A 47 7.30 -10.46 14.16
C GLY A 47 8.37 -9.65 14.86
N ALA A 48 9.05 -10.28 15.81
CA ALA A 48 10.14 -9.70 16.57
C ALA A 48 11.41 -9.44 15.72
N SER A 49 11.45 -9.86 14.45
CA SER A 49 12.48 -9.42 13.50
C SER A 49 12.30 -7.96 13.05
N VAL A 50 11.08 -7.42 13.13
CA VAL A 50 10.72 -6.08 12.65
C VAL A 50 11.16 -4.99 13.64
N SER A 51 11.00 -5.22 14.94
CA SER A 51 11.38 -4.27 15.98
C SER A 51 11.52 -4.95 17.34
N ARG A 52 12.31 -4.36 18.24
CA ARG A 52 12.39 -4.74 19.66
C ARG A 52 11.16 -4.36 20.48
N SER A 53 10.34 -3.40 20.00
CA SER A 53 9.11 -3.00 20.69
C SER A 53 7.92 -3.74 20.11
N MET A 54 7.27 -4.54 20.94
CA MET A 54 6.04 -5.24 20.61
C MET A 54 4.96 -4.25 20.14
N GLU A 55 4.78 -3.11 20.82
CA GLU A 55 3.79 -2.10 20.40
C GLU A 55 4.08 -1.58 18.99
N LYS A 56 5.35 -1.29 18.66
CA LYS A 56 5.72 -0.85 17.31
C LYS A 56 5.39 -1.90 16.24
N VAL A 57 5.63 -3.18 16.51
CA VAL A 57 5.30 -4.26 15.56
C VAL A 57 3.78 -4.36 15.38
N VAL A 58 3.01 -4.32 16.47
CA VAL A 58 1.55 -4.34 16.41
C VAL A 58 1.01 -3.13 15.64
N ASP A 59 1.50 -1.93 15.94
CA ASP A 59 1.09 -0.68 15.28
C ASP A 59 1.43 -0.66 13.79
N LEU A 60 2.64 -1.09 13.42
CA LEU A 60 3.06 -1.15 12.02
C LEU A 60 2.26 -2.20 11.25
N THR A 61 2.08 -3.38 11.82
CA THR A 61 1.34 -4.48 11.18
C THR A 61 -0.11 -4.08 10.95
N SER A 62 -0.78 -3.52 11.97
CA SER A 62 -2.18 -3.08 11.83
C SER A 62 -2.32 -2.00 10.75
N HIS A 63 -1.40 -1.03 10.74
CA HIS A 63 -1.39 0.05 9.76
C HIS A 63 -1.18 -0.47 8.33
N ILE A 64 -0.28 -1.43 8.12
CA ILE A 64 -0.10 -2.06 6.80
C ILE A 64 -1.40 -2.76 6.37
N CYS A 65 -2.08 -3.45 7.29
CA CYS A 65 -3.37 -4.09 6.99
C CYS A 65 -4.43 -3.05 6.57
N ASP A 66 -4.53 -1.94 7.30
CA ASP A 66 -5.45 -0.83 6.97
C ASP A 66 -5.19 -0.31 5.53
N LEU A 67 -3.93 -0.15 5.15
CA LEU A 67 -3.56 0.29 3.80
C LEU A 67 -3.85 -0.78 2.73
N PHE A 68 -3.65 -2.06 3.05
CA PHE A 68 -3.83 -3.16 2.10
C PHE A 68 -5.32 -3.49 1.87
N THR A 69 -6.18 -3.05 2.78
CA THR A 69 -7.64 -3.22 2.73
C THR A 69 -8.38 -1.98 2.22
N LEU A 70 -7.65 -0.98 1.70
CA LEU A 70 -8.24 0.21 1.10
C LEU A 70 -9.23 -0.10 -0.03
N ASP A 71 -10.29 0.69 -0.08
CA ASP A 71 -11.30 0.63 -1.12
C ASP A 71 -10.73 0.92 -2.51
N THR A 72 -11.29 0.20 -3.49
CA THR A 72 -11.05 0.49 -4.90
C THR A 72 -12.00 1.59 -5.42
N ILE A 73 -11.60 2.20 -6.53
CA ILE A 73 -12.47 3.11 -7.29
C ILE A 73 -13.59 2.30 -7.98
N LYS A 74 -14.83 2.50 -7.53
CA LYS A 74 -16.05 1.87 -8.07
C LYS A 74 -16.56 2.53 -9.37
N ASP A 75 -16.23 3.80 -9.57
CA ASP A 75 -16.64 4.53 -10.77
C ASP A 75 -15.76 4.13 -11.96
N GLU A 76 -16.36 3.40 -12.91
CA GLU A 76 -15.68 2.90 -14.10
C GLU A 76 -15.12 4.00 -15.00
N LYS A 77 -15.75 5.18 -15.07
CA LYS A 77 -15.23 6.30 -15.87
C LYS A 77 -13.96 6.85 -15.22
N ILE A 78 -13.98 7.08 -13.91
CA ILE A 78 -12.79 7.52 -13.16
C ILE A 78 -11.68 6.47 -13.28
N ARG A 79 -12.01 5.18 -13.12
CA ARG A 79 -11.05 4.08 -13.27
C ARG A 79 -10.37 4.09 -14.64
N LYS A 80 -11.13 4.24 -15.73
CA LYS A 80 -10.59 4.33 -17.10
C LYS A 80 -9.69 5.55 -17.30
N ILE A 81 -10.11 6.73 -16.83
CA ILE A 81 -9.33 7.97 -16.92
C ILE A 81 -8.02 7.84 -16.11
N SER A 82 -8.09 7.34 -14.87
CA SER A 82 -6.92 7.11 -14.02
C SER A 82 -5.92 6.18 -14.71
N LYS A 83 -6.37 5.06 -15.28
CA LYS A 83 -5.49 4.16 -16.04
C LYS A 83 -4.80 4.85 -17.21
N LYS A 84 -5.54 5.67 -17.99
CA LYS A 84 -4.97 6.45 -19.11
C LYS A 84 -3.94 7.48 -18.64
N ILE A 85 -4.19 8.16 -17.51
CA ILE A 85 -3.21 9.08 -16.91
C ILE A 85 -1.94 8.33 -16.53
N LEU A 86 -2.06 7.20 -15.81
CA LEU A 86 -0.92 6.45 -15.28
C LEU A 86 -0.04 5.80 -16.36
N LEU A 87 -0.56 5.60 -17.58
CA LEU A 87 0.26 5.17 -18.71
C LEU A 87 1.28 6.24 -19.10
N ASP A 88 0.84 7.50 -19.21
CA ASP A 88 1.59 8.54 -19.90
C ASP A 88 2.16 9.64 -18.98
N ALA A 89 1.72 9.72 -17.74
CA ALA A 89 2.11 10.80 -16.83
C ALA A 89 2.29 10.30 -15.38
N PRO A 90 3.21 10.92 -14.61
CA PRO A 90 3.38 10.58 -13.22
C PRO A 90 2.25 11.12 -12.33
N VAL A 91 1.60 12.21 -12.73
CA VAL A 91 0.48 12.79 -11.98
C VAL A 91 -0.59 13.30 -12.95
N GLY A 92 -1.85 13.15 -12.56
CA GLY A 92 -2.97 13.80 -13.24
C GLY A 92 -4.08 14.18 -12.27
N ILE A 93 -4.92 15.11 -12.72
CA ILE A 93 -6.03 15.67 -11.96
C ILE A 93 -7.31 15.42 -12.75
N ILE A 94 -8.33 14.88 -12.08
CA ILE A 94 -9.66 14.65 -12.64
C ILE A 94 -10.65 15.55 -11.91
N ASN A 95 -11.43 16.32 -12.67
CA ASN A 95 -12.45 17.21 -12.18
C ASN A 95 -13.80 16.48 -11.99
N ALA A 96 -14.76 17.15 -11.36
CA ALA A 96 -16.09 16.58 -11.09
C ALA A 96 -16.89 16.21 -12.37
N ASP A 97 -16.62 16.88 -13.49
CA ASP A 97 -17.25 16.66 -14.81
C ASP A 97 -16.55 15.59 -15.66
N TYR A 98 -15.61 14.84 -15.07
CA TYR A 98 -14.74 13.86 -15.73
C TYR A 98 -13.71 14.44 -16.72
N SER A 99 -13.64 15.77 -16.88
CA SER A 99 -12.50 16.38 -17.56
C SER A 99 -11.23 16.12 -16.76
N TYR A 100 -10.11 15.91 -17.44
CA TYR A 100 -8.85 15.61 -16.78
C TYR A 100 -7.66 16.25 -17.50
N ARG A 101 -6.62 16.52 -16.71
CA ARG A 101 -5.33 16.99 -17.22
C ARG A 101 -4.18 16.18 -16.63
N LYS A 102 -3.13 16.01 -17.42
CA LYS A 102 -1.86 15.42 -17.00
C LYS A 102 -0.94 16.55 -16.57
N LEU A 103 -0.19 16.36 -15.47
CA LEU A 103 0.81 17.33 -15.05
C LEU A 103 2.15 16.99 -15.71
N HIS A 104 2.79 17.98 -16.34
CA HIS A 104 4.12 17.87 -16.92
C HIS A 104 5.20 18.01 -15.84
N ILE A 105 5.30 17.00 -14.97
CA ILE A 105 6.37 16.87 -13.97
C ILE A 105 7.10 15.56 -14.20
N SER A 106 8.39 15.48 -13.84
CA SER A 106 9.20 14.27 -14.01
C SER A 106 8.85 13.18 -12.99
N THR A 107 8.47 13.58 -11.77
CA THR A 107 8.11 12.66 -10.67
C THR A 107 7.14 13.33 -9.69
N ALA A 108 6.34 12.53 -8.99
CA ALA A 108 5.52 12.98 -7.86
C ALA A 108 6.32 13.15 -6.56
N LEU A 109 7.47 12.47 -6.46
CA LEU A 109 8.29 12.49 -5.25
C LEU A 109 8.96 13.85 -5.09
N GLY A 110 8.76 14.50 -3.94
CA GLY A 110 9.35 15.81 -3.64
C GLY A 110 8.68 17.00 -4.34
N THR A 111 7.64 16.79 -5.15
CA THR A 111 6.95 17.84 -5.91
C THR A 111 5.54 18.14 -5.39
N SER A 112 5.23 17.76 -4.15
CA SER A 112 3.90 17.90 -3.55
C SER A 112 3.34 19.32 -3.71
N LYS A 113 4.08 20.35 -3.32
CA LYS A 113 3.64 21.74 -3.43
C LYS A 113 3.25 22.13 -4.86
N LEU A 114 4.08 21.78 -5.85
CA LEU A 114 3.78 22.04 -7.27
C LEU A 114 2.51 21.33 -7.73
N ILE A 115 2.29 20.09 -7.29
CA ILE A 115 1.07 19.33 -7.61
C ILE A 115 -0.17 20.03 -7.04
N PHE A 116 -0.13 20.39 -5.76
CA PHE A 116 -1.28 20.97 -5.08
C PHE A 116 -1.57 22.41 -5.50
N ASP A 117 -0.56 23.16 -5.95
CA ASP A 117 -0.74 24.51 -6.54
C ASP A 117 -1.49 24.47 -7.88
N GLN A 118 -1.44 23.35 -8.59
CA GLN A 118 -2.19 23.17 -9.84
C GLN A 118 -3.67 22.81 -9.61
N LEU A 119 -4.08 22.47 -8.39
CA LEU A 119 -5.45 22.06 -8.13
C LEU A 119 -6.40 23.27 -8.06
N THR A 120 -7.62 23.06 -8.53
CA THR A 120 -8.71 24.05 -8.56
C THR A 120 -9.88 23.57 -7.70
N LYS A 121 -10.87 24.44 -7.47
CA LYS A 121 -12.11 24.09 -6.74
C LYS A 121 -12.88 22.90 -7.34
N ASP A 122 -12.75 22.69 -8.65
CA ASP A 122 -13.44 21.62 -9.39
C ASP A 122 -12.67 20.30 -9.38
N SER A 123 -11.42 20.32 -8.88
CA SER A 123 -10.54 19.15 -8.81
C SER A 123 -11.06 18.18 -7.74
N LYS A 124 -11.39 16.96 -8.15
CA LYS A 124 -11.99 15.93 -7.27
C LYS A 124 -11.05 14.77 -6.99
N TYR A 125 -10.25 14.37 -7.99
CA TYR A 125 -9.30 13.28 -7.87
C TYR A 125 -7.88 13.70 -8.23
N LEU A 126 -6.92 13.27 -7.42
CA LEU A 126 -5.49 13.38 -7.70
C LEU A 126 -4.93 11.98 -7.94
N VAL A 127 -4.53 11.69 -9.17
CA VAL A 127 -4.00 10.39 -9.59
C VAL A 127 -2.48 10.46 -9.60
N ILE A 128 -1.81 9.58 -8.84
CA ILE A 128 -0.36 9.55 -8.70
C ILE A 128 0.20 8.18 -9.10
N LYS A 129 1.12 8.20 -10.06
CA LYS A 129 1.95 7.06 -10.46
C LYS A 129 3.16 6.98 -9.53
N GLY A 130 3.30 5.86 -8.85
CA GLY A 130 4.43 5.64 -7.94
C GLY A 130 4.12 6.05 -6.51
N ALA A 131 5.18 6.27 -5.73
CA ALA A 131 5.09 6.38 -4.27
C ALA A 131 4.26 7.59 -3.82
N ILE A 132 3.28 7.35 -2.96
CA ILE A 132 2.60 8.37 -2.15
C ILE A 132 3.26 8.37 -0.78
N THR A 133 3.82 9.51 -0.40
CA THR A 133 4.55 9.72 0.85
C THR A 133 3.80 10.62 1.81
N ASP A 134 4.25 10.69 3.06
CA ASP A 134 3.72 11.61 4.07
C ASP A 134 3.70 13.07 3.58
N SER A 135 4.67 13.50 2.77
CA SER A 135 4.71 14.85 2.20
C SER A 135 3.52 15.16 1.29
N ILE A 136 3.01 14.19 0.53
CA ILE A 136 1.83 14.37 -0.33
C ILE A 136 0.58 14.57 0.53
N LEU A 137 0.40 13.74 1.56
CA LEU A 137 -0.76 13.86 2.44
C LEU A 137 -0.69 15.14 3.29
N ASN A 138 0.48 15.48 3.83
CA ASN A 138 0.66 16.71 4.60
C ASN A 138 0.39 17.97 3.76
N GLU A 139 0.84 18.02 2.50
CA GLU A 139 0.54 19.15 1.62
C GLU A 139 -0.97 19.28 1.38
N SER A 140 -1.67 18.16 1.21
CA SER A 140 -3.13 18.14 1.12
C SER A 140 -3.82 18.73 2.35
N LEU A 141 -3.23 18.55 3.54
CA LEU A 141 -3.79 19.04 4.81
C LEU A 141 -3.60 20.55 4.99
N VAL A 142 -2.52 21.11 4.42
CA VAL A 142 -2.23 22.55 4.47
C VAL A 142 -3.12 23.33 3.50
N LYS A 143 -3.38 22.76 2.32
CA LYS A 143 -4.13 23.44 1.25
C LYS A 143 -5.64 23.30 1.45
N ASN A 144 -6.22 24.17 2.28
CA ASN A 144 -7.67 24.26 2.54
C ASN A 144 -8.55 24.61 1.32
N LYS A 145 -7.98 24.78 0.12
CA LYS A 145 -8.72 25.22 -1.07
C LYS A 145 -9.67 24.14 -1.61
N ILE A 146 -9.49 22.87 -1.24
CA ILE A 146 -10.26 21.76 -1.79
C ILE A 146 -10.80 20.92 -0.64
N LYS A 147 -12.10 21.04 -0.39
CA LYS A 147 -12.80 20.14 0.51
C LYS A 147 -12.90 18.78 -0.20
N LYS A 148 -12.37 17.72 0.40
CA LYS A 148 -12.59 16.30 0.02
C LYS A 148 -11.94 15.84 -1.29
N ILE A 149 -10.64 16.07 -1.44
CA ILE A 149 -9.89 15.44 -2.55
C ILE A 149 -9.73 13.93 -2.33
N THR A 150 -9.92 13.15 -3.39
CA THR A 150 -9.59 11.71 -3.40
C THR A 150 -8.25 11.48 -4.08
N ILE A 151 -7.28 10.94 -3.35
CA ILE A 151 -5.97 10.56 -3.89
C ILE A 151 -6.05 9.11 -4.36
N ILE A 152 -5.59 8.86 -5.59
CA ILE A 152 -5.64 7.55 -6.25
C ILE A 152 -4.22 7.12 -6.64
N THR A 153 -3.86 5.88 -6.32
CA THR A 153 -2.66 5.20 -6.85
C THR A 153 -3.02 3.83 -7.44
N THR A 154 -2.03 3.13 -8.00
CA THR A 154 -2.25 1.81 -8.61
C THR A 154 -2.72 0.79 -7.58
N ASP A 155 -1.98 0.64 -6.49
CA ASP A 155 -2.17 -0.40 -5.50
C ASP A 155 -1.49 0.00 -4.16
N PRO A 156 -1.84 -0.66 -3.04
CA PRO A 156 -1.29 -0.33 -1.72
C PRO A 156 0.24 -0.42 -1.60
N THR A 157 0.95 -1.13 -2.49
CA THR A 157 2.43 -1.19 -2.46
C THR A 157 3.09 0.16 -2.74
N LYS A 158 2.33 1.13 -3.26
CA LYS A 158 2.79 2.50 -3.52
C LYS A 158 2.62 3.44 -2.32
N LEU A 159 2.05 2.98 -1.21
CA LEU A 159 1.74 3.82 -0.07
C LEU A 159 2.87 3.75 0.96
N PHE A 160 3.66 4.82 1.05
CA PHE A 160 4.75 5.02 2.01
C PHE A 160 4.34 6.09 3.01
N ILE A 161 3.22 5.83 3.69
CA ILE A 161 2.59 6.78 4.61
C ILE A 161 2.60 6.24 6.03
N SER A 162 2.91 7.09 7.01
CA SER A 162 2.87 6.75 8.42
C SER A 162 1.44 6.73 8.96
N LYS A 163 1.20 5.93 10.00
CA LYS A 163 -0.10 5.82 10.70
C LYS A 163 -0.61 7.18 11.16
N GLN A 164 0.27 8.02 11.68
CA GLN A 164 -0.06 9.35 12.20
C GLN A 164 -0.55 10.29 11.09
N VAL A 165 0.17 10.34 9.96
CA VAL A 165 -0.19 11.20 8.83
C VAL A 165 -1.45 10.68 8.14
N TYR A 166 -1.57 9.37 7.95
CA TYR A 166 -2.78 8.75 7.41
C TYR A 166 -4.01 9.08 8.26
N TYR A 167 -3.94 8.91 9.58
CA TYR A 167 -5.04 9.25 10.49
C TYR A 167 -5.43 10.73 10.41
N LYS A 168 -4.45 11.65 10.38
CA LYS A 168 -4.71 13.09 10.21
C LYS A 168 -5.42 13.38 8.88
N PHE A 169 -5.00 12.73 7.80
CA PHE A 169 -5.60 12.86 6.46
C PHE A 169 -7.06 12.41 6.45
N ILE A 170 -7.36 11.22 6.97
CA ILE A 170 -8.73 10.71 7.06
C ILE A 170 -9.60 11.57 7.98
N LYS A 171 -9.08 12.03 9.13
CA LYS A 171 -9.79 12.92 10.06
C LYS A 171 -10.18 14.26 9.43
N LYS A 172 -9.45 14.69 8.39
CA LYS A 172 -9.74 15.89 7.59
C LYS A 172 -10.58 15.57 6.35
N GLU A 173 -11.30 14.46 6.36
CA GLU A 173 -12.16 13.98 5.27
C GLU A 173 -11.40 13.72 3.96
N GLY A 174 -10.08 13.52 4.04
CA GLY A 174 -9.27 13.04 2.92
C GLY A 174 -9.65 11.60 2.57
N ILE A 175 -9.65 11.29 1.27
CA ILE A 175 -10.00 9.94 0.80
C ILE A 175 -8.80 9.38 0.04
N LEU A 176 -8.35 8.20 0.43
CA LEU A 176 -7.29 7.45 -0.27
C LEU A 176 -7.91 6.21 -0.89
N LYS A 177 -7.69 6.02 -2.20
CA LYS A 177 -8.19 4.86 -2.94
C LYS A 177 -7.11 4.28 -3.83
N VAL A 178 -7.30 3.03 -4.19
CA VAL A 178 -6.42 2.31 -5.13
C VAL A 178 -7.21 1.87 -6.36
N LEU A 179 -6.51 1.61 -7.46
CA LEU A 179 -7.15 0.97 -8.61
C LEU A 179 -7.28 -0.53 -8.36
N ASP A 180 -6.23 -1.19 -7.90
CA ASP A 180 -6.18 -2.63 -7.77
C ASP A 180 -5.89 -3.00 -6.31
N ARG A 181 -6.77 -3.82 -5.73
CA ARG A 181 -6.66 -4.30 -4.35
C ARG A 181 -5.58 -5.37 -4.24
N ILE A 182 -4.92 -5.44 -3.09
CA ILE A 182 -4.10 -6.61 -2.73
C ILE A 182 -4.99 -7.61 -2.02
N ASN A 183 -4.93 -8.87 -2.45
CA ASN A 183 -5.66 -9.95 -1.80
C ASN A 183 -4.85 -10.48 -0.61
N LEU A 184 -4.89 -9.77 0.52
CA LEU A 184 -4.23 -10.17 1.76
C LEU A 184 -5.05 -11.25 2.47
N ILE A 185 -4.59 -12.50 2.39
CA ILE A 185 -5.35 -13.68 2.85
C ILE A 185 -4.98 -14.13 4.27
N ALA A 186 -3.78 -13.80 4.74
CA ALA A 186 -3.27 -14.22 6.03
C ALA A 186 -2.13 -13.32 6.51
N ILE A 187 -1.90 -13.36 7.82
CA ILE A 187 -0.74 -12.80 8.50
C ILE A 187 -0.01 -13.94 9.18
N THR A 188 1.29 -14.06 8.96
CA THR A 188 2.15 -14.97 9.72
C THR A 188 2.96 -14.17 10.72
N VAL A 189 3.11 -14.71 11.92
CA VAL A 189 3.85 -14.05 13.00
C VAL A 189 4.94 -14.95 13.55
N ASN A 190 6.09 -14.35 13.86
CA ASN A 190 7.14 -14.98 14.66
C ASN A 190 7.48 -14.09 15.86
N HIS A 191 7.25 -14.59 17.07
CA HIS A 191 7.52 -13.85 18.30
C HIS A 191 9.01 -13.89 18.71
N THR A 192 9.80 -14.73 18.07
CA THR A 192 11.26 -14.87 18.27
C THR A 192 12.02 -14.03 17.26
N SER A 193 12.96 -13.23 17.74
CA SER A 193 13.85 -12.43 16.90
C SER A 193 15.10 -13.23 16.53
N PRO A 194 15.63 -13.10 15.30
CA PRO A 194 16.95 -13.65 14.95
C PRO A 194 18.10 -13.05 15.79
N LEU A 195 17.83 -11.96 16.53
CA LEU A 195 18.78 -11.31 17.44
C LEU A 195 18.70 -11.83 18.89
N GLY A 196 17.98 -12.92 19.15
CA GLY A 196 17.96 -13.62 20.43
C GLY A 196 17.03 -13.06 21.51
N TYR A 197 16.15 -12.12 21.16
CA TYR A 197 15.08 -11.66 22.06
C TYR A 197 13.72 -12.15 21.57
N GLU A 198 12.76 -12.24 22.49
CA GLU A 198 11.43 -12.75 22.20
C GLU A 198 10.35 -11.87 22.82
N PHE A 199 9.20 -11.86 22.17
CA PHE A 199 7.98 -11.28 22.72
C PHE A 199 7.22 -12.33 23.55
N GLU A 200 6.50 -11.89 24.58
CA GLU A 200 5.52 -12.77 25.24
C GLU A 200 4.42 -13.12 24.22
N ASN A 201 4.38 -14.40 23.86
CA ASN A 201 3.65 -14.91 22.71
C ASN A 201 2.13 -14.65 22.81
N ASN A 202 1.53 -14.91 23.97
CA ASN A 202 0.09 -14.77 24.16
C ASN A 202 -0.34 -13.30 24.07
N LYS A 203 0.40 -12.41 24.72
CA LYS A 203 0.19 -10.96 24.67
C LYS A 203 0.37 -10.44 23.24
N PHE A 204 1.39 -10.89 22.52
CA PHE A 204 1.62 -10.46 21.15
C PHE A 204 0.47 -10.85 20.21
N LEU A 205 0.05 -12.12 20.25
CA LEU A 205 -1.08 -12.61 19.46
C LEU A 205 -2.39 -11.91 19.81
N ARG A 206 -2.66 -11.69 21.12
CA ARG A 206 -3.85 -10.99 21.57
C ARG A 206 -3.90 -9.57 21.01
N LEU A 207 -2.82 -8.80 21.15
CA LEU A 207 -2.76 -7.41 20.68
C LEU A 207 -2.93 -7.27 19.16
N LEU A 208 -2.42 -8.23 18.39
CA LEU A 208 -2.64 -8.26 16.94
C LEU A 208 -4.11 -8.58 16.60
N ARG A 209 -4.69 -9.60 17.24
CA ARG A 209 -6.08 -10.02 17.00
C ARG A 209 -7.10 -8.97 17.44
N GLU A 210 -6.78 -8.15 18.44
CA GLU A 210 -7.63 -7.01 18.85
C GLU A 210 -7.76 -5.93 17.76
N ARG A 211 -6.81 -5.86 16.82
CA ARG A 211 -6.73 -4.77 15.82
C ARG A 211 -6.88 -5.24 14.39
N ILE A 212 -6.77 -6.53 14.12
CA ILE A 212 -6.70 -7.09 12.77
C ILE A 212 -7.69 -8.24 12.63
N ASN A 213 -8.57 -8.13 11.64
CA ASN A 213 -9.61 -9.11 11.34
C ASN A 213 -9.18 -10.17 10.30
N ILE A 214 -7.92 -10.13 9.86
CA ILE A 214 -7.34 -11.08 8.89
C ILE A 214 -6.81 -12.29 9.66
N PRO A 215 -6.93 -13.54 9.15
CA PRO A 215 -6.40 -14.73 9.83
C PRO A 215 -4.92 -14.58 10.22
N ILE A 216 -4.60 -14.88 11.49
CA ILE A 216 -3.23 -14.77 12.04
C ILE A 216 -2.72 -16.15 12.45
N PHE A 217 -1.61 -16.56 11.84
CA PHE A 217 -0.92 -17.82 12.08
C PHE A 217 0.41 -17.57 12.80
N ASN A 218 0.59 -18.21 13.95
CA ASN A 218 1.87 -18.20 14.65
C ASN A 218 2.75 -19.31 14.09
N LEU A 219 3.93 -18.95 13.60
CA LEU A 219 4.89 -19.93 13.09
C LEU A 219 5.71 -20.58 14.22
N GLY A 220 5.62 -20.07 15.45
CA GLY A 220 6.32 -20.60 16.62
C GLY A 220 7.82 -20.31 16.61
N PRO A 221 8.54 -20.74 17.66
CA PRO A 221 9.99 -20.89 17.58
C PRO A 221 10.30 -21.98 16.55
N CYS A 222 11.43 -21.87 15.84
CA CYS A 222 11.98 -23.00 15.11
C CYS A 222 12.50 -24.02 16.14
N ASP A 223 11.62 -24.80 16.74
CA ASP A 223 12.02 -25.97 17.51
C ASP A 223 12.53 -27.02 16.51
N ASN A 224 13.83 -26.95 16.21
CA ASN A 224 14.65 -27.91 15.46
C ASN A 224 13.96 -28.61 14.26
N LEU A 225 14.12 -28.01 13.07
CA LEU A 225 14.15 -28.77 11.81
C LEU A 225 15.50 -29.49 11.68
#